data_AF-A0A8K0KI64-F1
#
_entry.id   AF-A0A8K0KI64-F1
#
_cell.length_a   1.000
_cell.length_b   1.000
_cell.length_c   1.000
_cell.angle_alpha   90.00
_cell.angle_beta   90.00
_cell.angle_gamma   90.00
#
_symmetry.space_group_name_H-M   'P 1'
#
loop_
_entity.id
_entity.type
_entity.pdbx_description
1 polymer ?
#
loop_
_entity_poly.entity_id
_entity_poly.type
_entity_poly.pdbx_seq_one_letter_code
_entity_poly.pdbx_strand_id
1 'polypeptide(L)'
;MIVISSSGVSGHRSSAAMVAALERRSKHLSLLLSEAESEGARLAQQNALLKEEVRRLERSAERTEHAHNAEYLKNVLIKFITLQGGDERCRLVPVLTTILKLSPEETSQLNTVASGGVLDSGHGAGASRGWGSYLPLWHSSP
;
A
#
# COMPACT_ATOMS: atom_id res chain seq x y z
N MET A 1 -11.87 -17.92 -90.48
CA MET A 1 -12.21 -18.43 -89.14
C MET A 1 -11.03 -18.09 -88.23
N ILE A 2 -11.13 -17.01 -87.45
CA ILE A 2 -10.03 -16.52 -86.59
C ILE A 2 -10.16 -17.23 -85.23
N VAL A 3 -9.16 -18.03 -84.88
CA VAL A 3 -9.07 -18.71 -83.59
C VAL A 3 -8.45 -17.71 -82.61
N ILE A 4 -9.28 -17.09 -81.77
CA ILE A 4 -8.80 -16.15 -80.74
C ILE A 4 -8.24 -16.97 -79.58
N SER A 5 -6.94 -16.79 -79.32
CA SER A 5 -6.16 -17.41 -78.26
C SER A 5 -6.85 -17.34 -76.89
N SER A 6 -7.41 -18.45 -76.42
CA SER A 6 -8.07 -18.56 -75.09
C SER A 6 -7.09 -18.76 -73.93
N SER A 7 -5.82 -19.05 -74.22
CA SER A 7 -4.80 -19.39 -73.22
C SER A 7 -4.34 -18.20 -72.36
N GLY A 8 -4.39 -16.95 -72.86
CA GLY A 8 -3.98 -15.76 -72.12
C GLY A 8 -4.99 -15.28 -71.06
N VAL A 9 -6.28 -15.54 -71.29
CA VAL A 9 -7.38 -15.12 -70.41
C VAL A 9 -7.50 -16.02 -69.17
N SER A 10 -7.13 -17.30 -69.27
CA SER A 10 -7.19 -18.24 -68.15
C SER A 10 -6.15 -17.94 -67.05
N GLY A 11 -4.91 -17.62 -67.44
CA GLY A 11 -3.84 -17.28 -66.50
C GLY A 11 -4.07 -15.97 -65.75
N HIS A 12 -4.61 -14.95 -66.42
CA HIS A 12 -4.95 -13.67 -65.79
C HIS A 12 -6.07 -13.80 -64.75
N ARG A 13 -7.10 -14.64 -65.04
CA ARG A 13 -8.20 -14.88 -64.10
C ARG A 13 -7.75 -15.66 -62.85
N SER A 14 -6.81 -16.59 -63.00
CA SER A 14 -6.22 -17.33 -61.87
C SER A 14 -5.35 -16.44 -60.98
N SER A 15 -4.50 -15.59 -61.58
CA SER A 15 -3.70 -14.60 -60.85
C SER A 15 -4.57 -13.59 -60.10
N ALA A 16 -5.60 -13.05 -60.75
CA ALA A 16 -6.55 -12.13 -60.11
C ALA A 16 -7.31 -12.76 -58.94
N ALA A 17 -7.69 -14.04 -59.04
CA ALA A 17 -8.34 -14.77 -57.94
C ALA A 17 -7.39 -14.99 -56.76
N MET A 18 -6.12 -15.30 -57.02
CA MET A 18 -5.08 -15.41 -55.99
C MET A 18 -4.85 -14.07 -55.26
N VAL A 19 -4.75 -12.98 -56.01
CA VAL A 19 -4.60 -11.62 -55.45
C VAL A 19 -5.82 -11.28 -54.58
N ALA A 20 -7.04 -11.53 -55.04
CA ALA A 20 -8.25 -11.29 -54.25
C ALA A 20 -8.36 -12.14 -52.98
N ALA A 21 -7.77 -13.36 -52.97
CA ALA A 21 -7.70 -14.20 -51.78
C ALA A 21 -6.67 -13.67 -50.78
N LEU A 22 -5.51 -13.23 -51.26
CA LEU A 22 -4.47 -12.60 -50.46
C LEU A 22 -4.94 -11.28 -49.84
N GLU A 23 -5.64 -10.44 -50.60
CA GLU A 23 -6.25 -9.19 -50.08
C GLU A 23 -7.27 -9.46 -48.99
N ARG A 24 -8.13 -10.47 -49.16
CA ARG A 24 -9.10 -10.88 -48.13
C ARG A 24 -8.40 -11.35 -46.86
N ARG A 25 -7.36 -12.16 -46.99
CA ARG A 25 -6.55 -12.63 -45.86
C ARG A 25 -5.84 -11.47 -45.17
N SER A 26 -5.27 -10.54 -45.93
CA SER A 26 -4.61 -9.35 -45.38
C SER A 26 -5.59 -8.49 -44.59
N LYS A 27 -6.79 -8.22 -45.14
CA LYS A 27 -7.84 -7.47 -44.43
C LYS A 27 -8.26 -8.15 -43.14
N HIS A 28 -8.45 -9.47 -43.18
CA HIS A 28 -8.82 -10.23 -41.99
C HIS A 28 -7.73 -10.19 -40.90
N LEU A 29 -6.46 -10.34 -41.27
CA LEU A 29 -5.34 -10.24 -40.33
C LEU A 29 -5.21 -8.83 -39.74
N SER A 30 -5.44 -7.78 -40.53
CA SER A 30 -5.45 -6.40 -40.03
C SER A 30 -6.57 -6.16 -39.01
N LEU A 31 -7.76 -6.75 -39.22
CA LEU A 31 -8.85 -6.67 -38.26
C LEU A 31 -8.50 -7.37 -36.95
N LEU A 32 -7.98 -8.61 -37.02
CA LEU A 32 -7.56 -9.35 -35.83
C LEU A 32 -6.44 -8.64 -35.07
N LEU A 33 -5.50 -8.01 -35.78
CA LEU A 33 -4.44 -7.23 -35.17
C LEU A 33 -5.02 -6.02 -34.42
N SER A 34 -5.93 -5.28 -35.06
CA SER A 34 -6.57 -4.12 -34.42
C SER A 34 -7.39 -4.53 -33.19
N GLU A 35 -8.06 -5.68 -33.25
CA GLU A 35 -8.78 -6.25 -32.10
C GLU A 35 -7.80 -6.61 -30.97
N ALA A 36 -6.69 -7.28 -31.27
CA ALA A 36 -5.67 -7.63 -30.29
C ALA A 36 -4.99 -6.39 -29.67
N GLU A 37 -4.73 -5.35 -30.46
CA GLU A 37 -4.19 -4.08 -29.96
C GLU A 37 -5.16 -3.38 -29.00
N SER A 38 -6.45 -3.37 -29.34
CA SER A 38 -7.51 -2.84 -28.48
C SER A 38 -7.63 -3.60 -27.16
N GLU A 39 -7.62 -4.94 -27.22
CA GLU A 39 -7.63 -5.79 -26.03
C GLU A 39 -6.37 -5.58 -25.18
N GLY A 40 -5.21 -5.46 -25.80
CA GLY A 40 -3.95 -5.17 -25.13
C GLY A 40 -3.98 -3.83 -24.39
N ALA A 41 -4.53 -2.79 -25.01
CA ALA A 41 -4.72 -1.48 -24.37
C ALA A 41 -5.66 -1.57 -23.16
N ARG A 42 -6.78 -2.30 -23.29
CA ARG A 42 -7.72 -2.52 -22.19
C ARG A 42 -7.08 -3.26 -21.02
N LEU A 43 -6.32 -4.33 -21.30
CA LEU A 43 -5.61 -5.10 -20.26
C LEU A 43 -4.54 -4.25 -19.57
N ALA A 44 -3.80 -3.43 -20.31
CA ALA A 44 -2.82 -2.51 -19.74
C ALA A 44 -3.48 -1.50 -18.78
N GLN A 45 -4.62 -0.93 -19.17
CA GLN A 45 -5.39 -0.03 -18.31
C GLN A 45 -5.87 -0.73 -17.04
N GLN A 46 -6.46 -1.93 -17.17
CA GLN A 46 -6.90 -2.72 -16.00
C GLN A 46 -5.73 -3.05 -15.07
N ASN A 47 -4.58 -3.40 -15.63
CA ASN A 47 -3.37 -3.69 -14.85
C ASN A 47 -2.89 -2.46 -14.07
N ALA A 48 -2.92 -1.28 -14.69
CA ALA A 48 -2.57 -0.03 -14.03
C ALA A 48 -3.52 0.30 -12.87
N LEU A 49 -4.83 0.15 -13.07
CA LEU A 49 -5.84 0.37 -12.04
C LEU A 49 -5.69 -0.62 -10.87
N LEU A 50 -5.50 -1.90 -11.16
CA LEU A 50 -5.30 -2.93 -10.14
C LEU A 50 -4.05 -2.66 -9.31
N LYS A 51 -2.95 -2.25 -9.94
CA LYS A 51 -1.71 -1.86 -9.23
C LYS A 51 -1.95 -0.70 -8.27
N GLU A 52 -2.75 0.30 -8.67
CA GLU A 52 -3.06 1.42 -7.78
C GLU A 52 -3.97 1.02 -6.63
N GLU A 53 -4.96 0.16 -6.88
CA GLU A 53 -5.83 -0.38 -5.82
C GLU A 53 -5.04 -1.19 -4.80
N VAL A 54 -4.08 -2.02 -5.23
CA VAL A 54 -3.16 -2.73 -4.32
C VAL A 54 -2.42 -1.74 -3.43
N ARG A 55 -1.78 -0.72 -4.00
CA ARG A 55 -1.08 0.31 -3.20
C ARG A 55 -2.00 1.06 -2.25
N ARG A 56 -3.25 1.32 -2.65
CA ARG A 56 -4.26 1.97 -1.81
C ARG A 56 -4.66 1.09 -0.64
N LEU A 57 -4.89 -0.20 -0.89
CA LEU A 57 -5.23 -1.18 0.13
C LEU A 57 -4.09 -1.39 1.11
N GLU A 58 -2.85 -1.49 0.65
CA GLU A 58 -1.66 -1.58 1.51
C GLU A 58 -1.57 -0.39 2.47
N ARG A 59 -1.69 0.84 1.96
CA ARG A 59 -1.71 2.05 2.80
C ARG A 59 -2.88 2.05 3.78
N SER A 60 -4.03 1.50 3.39
CA SER A 60 -5.19 1.40 4.28
C SER A 60 -4.97 0.37 5.37
N ALA A 61 -4.40 -0.78 5.03
CA ALA A 61 -4.07 -1.85 5.95
C ALA A 61 -3.06 -1.37 6.99
N GLU A 62 -2.00 -0.68 6.54
CA GLU A 62 -1.01 -0.06 7.42
C GLU A 62 -1.67 0.95 8.39
N ARG A 63 -2.56 1.83 7.90
CA ARG A 63 -3.31 2.74 8.78
C ARG A 63 -4.18 2.00 9.80
N THR A 64 -4.85 0.93 9.39
CA THR A 64 -5.68 0.13 10.31
C THR A 64 -4.83 -0.64 11.32
N GLU A 65 -3.65 -1.11 10.93
CA GLU A 65 -2.69 -1.75 11.83
C GLU A 65 -2.19 -0.74 12.86
N HIS A 66 -1.77 0.46 12.43
CA HIS A 66 -1.35 1.55 13.33
C HIS A 66 -2.49 1.96 14.28
N ALA A 67 -3.73 2.04 13.78
CA ALA A 67 -4.90 2.35 14.59
C ALA A 67 -5.21 1.25 15.62
N HIS A 68 -5.14 -0.03 15.22
CA HIS A 68 -5.32 -1.17 16.11
C HIS A 68 -4.21 -1.25 17.17
N ASN A 69 -2.96 -1.01 16.76
CA ASN A 69 -1.82 -0.94 17.67
C ASN A 69 -1.97 0.22 18.66
N ALA A 70 -2.48 1.38 18.24
CA ALA A 70 -2.77 2.50 19.13
C ALA A 70 -3.90 2.20 20.11
N GLU A 71 -4.94 1.49 19.70
CA GLU A 71 -6.01 1.04 20.59
C GLU A 71 -5.52 0.00 21.60
N TYR A 72 -4.70 -0.95 21.15
CA TYR A 72 -4.05 -1.91 22.03
C TYR A 72 -3.14 -1.20 23.04
N LEU A 73 -2.31 -0.26 22.59
CA LEU A 73 -1.47 0.59 23.44
C LEU A 73 -2.31 1.33 24.48
N LYS A 74 -3.42 1.97 24.09
CA LYS A 74 -4.35 2.62 25.01
C LYS A 74 -4.80 1.67 26.11
N ASN A 75 -5.23 0.46 25.75
CA ASN A 75 -5.70 -0.54 26.71
C ASN A 75 -4.58 -1.00 27.66
N VAL A 76 -3.36 -1.21 27.15
CA VAL A 76 -2.19 -1.58 27.96
C VAL A 76 -1.80 -0.44 28.90
N LEU A 77 -1.80 0.81 28.42
CA LEU A 77 -1.47 2.01 29.19
C LEU A 77 -2.49 2.22 30.32
N ILE A 78 -3.79 2.10 30.02
CA ILE A 78 -4.86 2.17 31.04
C ILE A 78 -4.63 1.10 32.11
N LYS A 79 -4.32 -0.14 31.74
CA LYS A 79 -3.98 -1.18 32.74
C LYS A 79 -2.75 -0.79 33.56
N PHE A 80 -1.69 -0.31 32.90
CA PHE A 80 -0.43 0.06 33.55
C PHE A 80 -0.59 1.16 34.61
N ILE A 81 -1.43 2.17 34.35
CA ILE A 81 -1.64 3.29 35.30
C ILE A 81 -2.63 2.93 36.42
N THR A 82 -3.61 2.07 36.14
CA THR A 82 -4.66 1.72 37.12
C THR A 82 -4.22 0.62 38.08
N LEU A 83 -3.26 -0.22 37.67
CA LEU A 83 -2.66 -1.22 38.54
C LEU A 83 -1.84 -0.53 39.65
N GLN A 84 -2.28 -0.74 40.89
CA GLN A 84 -1.50 -0.46 42.09
C GLN A 84 -0.24 -1.35 42.03
N GLY A 85 0.95 -0.77 42.23
CA GLY A 85 2.25 -1.37 41.86
C GLY A 85 2.46 -2.83 42.26
N GLY A 86 3.34 -3.53 41.53
CA GLY A 86 3.63 -4.95 41.76
C GLY A 86 4.00 -5.73 40.50
N ASP A 87 4.02 -7.05 40.62
CA ASP A 87 4.47 -7.99 39.57
C ASP A 87 3.65 -7.85 38.26
N GLU A 88 2.35 -7.57 38.37
CA GLU A 88 1.48 -7.37 37.20
C GLU A 88 1.87 -6.13 36.38
N ARG A 89 2.27 -5.05 37.05
CA ARG A 89 2.72 -3.82 36.37
C ARG A 89 4.09 -4.02 35.71
N CYS A 90 4.97 -4.82 36.32
CA CYS A 90 6.26 -5.21 35.75
C CYS A 90 6.10 -6.06 34.48
N ARG A 91 5.11 -6.97 34.44
CA ARG A 91 4.79 -7.79 33.26
C ARG A 91 4.30 -6.98 32.05
N LEU A 92 3.78 -5.76 32.27
CA LEU A 92 3.36 -4.87 31.18
C LEU A 92 4.52 -4.06 30.59
N VAL A 93 5.68 -3.96 31.26
CA VAL A 93 6.83 -3.19 30.76
C VAL A 93 7.39 -3.77 29.46
N PRO A 94 7.60 -5.09 29.29
CA PRO A 94 8.05 -5.66 28.01
C PRO A 94 7.05 -5.42 26.87
N VAL A 95 5.75 -5.43 27.19
CA VAL A 95 4.67 -5.16 26.22
C VAL A 95 4.75 -3.71 25.75
N LEU A 96 4.84 -2.74 26.67
CA LEU A 96 5.04 -1.33 26.34
C LEU A 96 6.35 -1.10 25.57
N THR A 97 7.43 -1.77 25.96
CA THR A 97 8.74 -1.71 25.27
C THR A 97 8.62 -2.14 23.82
N THR A 98 7.87 -3.21 23.55
CA THR A 98 7.68 -3.75 22.19
C THR A 98 6.81 -2.83 21.35
N ILE A 99 5.69 -2.36 21.89
CA ILE A 99 4.73 -1.51 21.16
C ILE A 99 5.32 -0.13 20.84
N LEU A 100 6.02 0.47 21.81
CA LEU A 100 6.58 1.82 21.71
C LEU A 100 8.03 1.84 21.20
N LYS A 101 8.67 0.67 21.04
CA LYS A 101 10.09 0.52 20.69
C LYS A 101 11.01 1.32 21.62
N LEU A 102 10.81 1.16 22.92
CA LEU A 102 11.55 1.92 23.94
C LEU A 102 13.03 1.56 23.96
N SER A 103 13.88 2.53 24.30
CA SER A 103 15.29 2.30 24.57
C SER A 103 15.50 1.49 25.87
N PRO A 104 16.67 0.89 26.09
CA PRO A 104 16.99 0.24 27.37
C PRO A 104 16.86 1.19 28.57
N GLU A 105 17.20 2.48 28.40
CA GLU A 105 17.10 3.47 29.46
C GLU A 105 15.65 3.79 29.81
N GLU A 106 14.79 4.01 28.80
CA GLU A 106 13.36 4.25 28.97
C GLU A 106 12.66 3.03 29.60
N THR A 107 13.07 1.83 29.20
CA THR A 107 12.60 0.56 29.77
C THR A 107 12.99 0.45 31.26
N SER A 108 14.20 0.86 31.62
CA SER A 108 14.65 0.88 33.02
C SER A 108 13.83 1.86 33.87
N GLN A 109 13.50 3.03 33.33
CA GLN A 109 12.64 4.00 34.04
C GLN A 109 11.23 3.43 34.29
N LEU A 110 10.64 2.76 33.30
CA LEU A 110 9.34 2.09 33.47
C LEU A 110 9.39 0.96 34.51
N ASN A 111 10.48 0.18 34.55
CA ASN A 111 10.66 -0.86 35.58
C ASN A 111 10.75 -0.27 36.99
N THR A 112 11.46 0.84 37.17
CA THR A 112 11.53 1.53 38.47
C THR A 112 10.15 1.98 38.94
N VAL A 113 9.36 2.60 38.04
CA VAL A 113 7.99 3.02 38.34
C VAL A 113 7.05 1.83 38.58
N ALA A 114 7.19 0.76 37.79
CA ALA A 114 6.40 -0.45 37.93
C ALA A 114 6.61 -1.15 39.28
N SER A 115 7.84 -1.06 39.81
CA SER A 115 8.24 -1.59 41.11
C SER A 115 7.82 -0.69 42.29
N GLY A 116 7.16 0.45 42.03
CA GLY A 116 6.76 1.42 43.06
C GLY A 116 7.84 2.44 43.43
N GLY A 117 8.95 2.50 42.68
CA GLY A 117 9.98 3.51 42.84
C GLY A 117 9.54 4.88 42.32
N VAL A 118 9.89 5.94 43.05
CA VAL A 118 9.73 7.32 42.59
C VAL A 118 10.95 7.69 41.76
N LEU A 119 10.74 8.12 40.51
CA LEU A 119 11.81 8.66 39.68
C LEU A 119 12.18 10.04 40.22
N ASP A 120 13.39 10.19 40.76
CA ASP A 120 13.95 11.49 41.05
C ASP A 120 14.16 12.23 39.71
N SER A 121 13.42 13.32 39.51
CA SER A 121 13.51 14.14 38.29
C SER A 121 14.75 15.03 38.36
N GLY A 122 15.92 14.40 38.47
CA GLY A 122 17.22 15.04 38.64
C GLY A 122 17.99 15.17 37.34
N HIS A 123 17.42 15.80 36.29
CA HIS A 123 18.19 16.25 35.12
C HIS A 123 17.58 17.51 34.49
N GLY A 124 18.24 18.66 34.72
CA GLY A 124 18.19 19.81 33.81
C GLY A 124 17.26 20.96 34.20
N ALA A 125 17.89 22.05 34.61
CA ALA A 125 17.34 23.35 34.99
C ALA A 125 16.12 23.86 34.19
N GLY A 126 15.16 24.42 34.94
CA GLY A 126 14.49 25.66 34.55
C GLY A 126 13.38 25.55 33.51
N ALA A 127 12.25 24.97 33.89
CA ALA A 127 10.93 25.50 33.52
C ALA A 127 9.87 24.68 34.27
N SER A 128 8.78 25.33 34.64
CA SER A 128 7.50 24.66 34.85
C SER A 128 7.16 23.83 33.59
N ARG A 129 7.63 22.58 33.53
CA ARG A 129 7.40 21.66 32.41
C ARG A 129 6.06 20.96 32.60
N GLY A 130 4.99 21.75 32.56
CA GLY A 130 3.67 21.24 32.23
C GLY A 130 3.66 20.72 30.78
N TRP A 131 2.62 19.94 30.45
CA TRP A 131 2.37 19.35 29.13
C TRP A 131 2.52 20.33 27.94
N GLY A 132 2.49 21.64 28.19
CA GLY A 132 2.65 22.70 27.20
C GLY A 132 4.01 22.76 26.49
N SER A 133 5.05 22.06 26.96
CA SER A 133 6.32 21.94 26.22
C SER A 133 6.26 20.89 25.11
N TYR A 134 5.39 19.89 25.23
CA TYR A 134 5.31 18.76 24.29
C TYR A 134 4.13 18.88 23.32
N LEU A 135 3.13 19.71 23.66
CA LEU A 135 2.03 20.03 22.77
C LEU A 135 2.39 21.30 21.99
N PRO A 136 2.73 21.22 20.68
CA PRO A 136 2.77 22.43 19.85
C PRO A 136 1.39 23.09 19.97
N LEU A 137 1.35 24.40 20.26
CA LEU A 137 0.14 25.20 20.50
C LEU A 137 -0.98 24.87 19.48
N TRP A 138 -1.87 23.94 19.83
CA TRP A 138 -3.15 23.72 19.15
C TRP A 138 -4.28 24.47 19.85
N HIS A 139 -3.95 25.29 20.86
CA HIS A 139 -4.89 26.11 21.58
C HIS A 139 -4.74 27.57 21.13
N SER A 140 -5.85 28.09 20.62
CA SER A 140 -6.15 29.49 20.31
C SER A 140 -5.89 29.94 18.87
N SER A 141 -6.88 29.67 18.02
CA SER A 141 -7.38 30.71 17.12
C SER A 141 -8.87 30.92 17.47
N PRO A 142 -9.35 32.18 17.59
CA PRO A 142 -10.66 32.53 18.13
C PRO A 142 -11.84 32.11 17.26
#